data_AF-A0A7V5R6Z3-F1
#
_entry.id   AF-A0A7V5R6Z3-F1
#
_cell.length_a   1.000
_cell.length_b   1.000
_cell.length_c   1.000
_cell.angle_alpha   90.00
_cell.angle_beta   90.00
_cell.angle_gamma   90.00
#
_symmetry.space_group_name_H-M   'P 1'
#
loop_
_entity.id
_entity.type
_entity.pdbx_description
1 polymer ?
#
loop_
_entity_poly.entity_id
_entity_poly.type
_entity_poly.pdbx_seq_one_letter_code
_entity_poly.pdbx_strand_id
1 'polypeptide(L)'
;MLRENSRILTRLHKILDLILVFVSFVTAYQVKRNLLPAGLKGLDTKPNYYLITFLAVIVASFAFRLVGFYEPYRKQRFHDIALKVFKAVLGTLAGLVFILYLLHVQGVSRLLFFVFATILLVLLLLSKSVAYYTLAYYRS
;
A
#
# COMPACT_ATOMS: atom_id res chain seq x y z
N MET A 1 10.53 30.35 2.27
CA MET A 1 9.07 30.09 2.21
C MET A 1 8.68 28.91 1.29
N LEU A 2 9.41 28.57 0.22
CA LEU A 2 9.12 27.37 -0.63
C LEU A 2 9.34 25.98 0.05
N ARG A 3 10.03 25.94 1.20
CA ARG A 3 10.29 24.70 1.97
C ARG A 3 9.11 24.25 2.84
N GLU A 4 8.18 25.14 3.21
CA GLU A 4 6.99 24.78 4.00
C GLU A 4 5.92 24.12 3.13
N ASN A 5 5.66 24.66 1.94
CA ASN A 5 4.71 24.06 1.00
C ASN A 5 5.13 22.65 0.57
N SER A 6 6.43 22.39 0.39
CA SER A 6 6.92 21.04 0.08
C SER A 6 6.72 20.06 1.23
N ARG A 7 6.79 20.49 2.50
CA ARG A 7 6.47 19.64 3.66
C ARG A 7 4.98 19.32 3.73
N ILE A 8 4.10 20.29 3.45
CA ILE A 8 2.65 20.10 3.45
C ILE A 8 2.24 19.14 2.32
N LEU A 9 2.76 19.36 1.10
CA LEU A 9 2.54 18.46 -0.04
C LEU A 9 3.01 17.03 0.25
N THR A 10 4.14 16.88 0.94
CA THR A 10 4.65 15.56 1.35
C THR A 10 3.77 14.90 2.40
N ARG A 11 3.20 15.65 3.35
CA ARG A 11 2.25 15.12 4.33
C ARG A 11 0.93 14.71 3.69
N LEU A 12 0.42 15.50 2.74
CA LEU A 12 -0.78 15.15 1.98
C LEU A 12 -0.58 13.87 1.16
N HIS A 13 0.57 13.73 0.49
CA HIS A 13 0.93 12.47 -0.20
C HIS A 13 0.99 11.29 0.77
N LYS A 14 1.53 11.47 1.97
CA LYS A 14 1.55 10.42 3.01
C LYS A 14 0.15 9.95 3.38
N ILE A 15 -0.76 10.90 3.59
CA ILE A 15 -2.15 10.61 3.96
C ILE A 15 -2.86 9.93 2.79
N LEU A 16 -2.66 10.41 1.55
CA LEU A 16 -3.18 9.76 0.35
C LEU A 16 -2.68 8.32 0.20
N ASP A 17 -1.37 8.09 0.34
CA ASP A 17 -0.78 6.75 0.25
C ASP A 17 -1.33 5.81 1.34
N LEU A 18 -1.63 6.31 2.55
CA LEU A 18 -2.31 5.55 3.61
C LEU A 18 -3.77 5.23 3.27
N ILE A 19 -4.51 6.19 2.71
CA ILE A 19 -5.88 5.97 2.23
C ILE A 19 -5.87 4.94 1.10
N LEU A 20 -4.88 4.99 0.20
CA LEU A 20 -4.73 3.99 -0.86
C LEU A 20 -4.49 2.59 -0.31
N VAL A 21 -3.73 2.43 0.78
CA VAL A 21 -3.57 1.13 1.47
C VAL A 21 -4.91 0.62 1.99
N PHE A 22 -5.68 1.48 2.65
CA PHE A 22 -7.00 1.14 3.16
C PHE A 22 -7.96 0.72 2.03
N VAL A 23 -8.05 1.54 0.99
CA VAL A 23 -8.88 1.26 -0.20
C VAL A 23 -8.44 -0.04 -0.87
N SER A 24 -7.14 -0.26 -1.04
CA SER A 24 -6.61 -1.50 -1.63
C SER A 24 -7.07 -2.75 -0.88
N PHE A 25 -7.07 -2.71 0.44
CA PHE A 25 -7.50 -3.84 1.26
C PHE A 25 -9.01 -4.06 1.17
N VAL A 26 -9.81 -2.99 1.21
CA VAL A 26 -11.27 -3.06 1.03
C VAL A 26 -11.62 -3.60 -0.36
N THR A 27 -10.93 -3.13 -1.41
CA THR A 27 -11.12 -3.64 -2.77
C THR A 27 -10.70 -5.11 -2.86
N ALA A 28 -9.57 -5.51 -2.28
CA ALA A 28 -9.14 -6.91 -2.25
C ALA A 28 -10.16 -7.82 -1.53
N TYR A 29 -10.74 -7.32 -0.43
CA TYR A 29 -11.83 -8.01 0.28
C TYR A 29 -13.05 -8.20 -0.61
N GLN A 30 -13.49 -7.15 -1.32
CA GLN A 30 -14.64 -7.20 -2.22
C GLN A 30 -14.38 -8.11 -3.44
N VAL A 31 -13.18 -8.06 -4.01
CA VAL A 31 -12.75 -8.95 -5.11
C VAL A 31 -12.82 -10.40 -4.65
N LYS A 32 -12.31 -10.70 -3.45
CA LYS A 32 -12.39 -12.06 -2.91
C LYS A 32 -13.82 -12.50 -2.61
N ARG A 33 -14.68 -11.60 -2.14
CA ARG A 33 -16.08 -11.88 -1.81
C ARG A 33 -16.95 -12.11 -3.05
N ASN A 34 -16.81 -11.26 -4.07
CA ASN A 34 -17.76 -11.19 -5.17
C ASN A 34 -17.24 -11.83 -6.47
N LEU A 35 -15.93 -11.75 -6.73
CA LEU A 35 -15.35 -12.02 -8.05
C LEU A 35 -14.75 -13.42 -8.20
N LEU A 36 -14.43 -14.12 -7.10
CA LEU A 36 -13.90 -15.49 -7.20
C LEU A 36 -14.99 -16.51 -7.60
N PRO A 37 -14.69 -17.50 -8.44
CA PRO A 37 -15.64 -18.56 -8.78
C PRO A 37 -16.03 -19.40 -7.54
N ALA A 38 -17.23 -19.98 -7.58
CA ALA A 38 -18.00 -20.50 -6.43
C ALA A 38 -17.27 -21.47 -5.46
N GLY A 39 -16.15 -22.09 -5.85
CA GLY A 39 -15.34 -22.96 -4.97
C GLY A 39 -14.31 -22.25 -4.08
N LEU A 40 -13.98 -20.99 -4.36
CA LEU A 40 -13.08 -20.15 -3.54
C LEU A 40 -13.81 -18.99 -2.85
N LYS A 41 -15.14 -18.91 -3.05
CA LYS A 41 -16.02 -17.98 -2.36
C LYS A 41 -16.21 -18.45 -0.94
N GLY A 42 -15.82 -17.60 0.00
CA GLY A 42 -15.86 -17.91 1.42
C GLY A 42 -14.73 -17.18 2.11
N LEU A 43 -15.08 -16.12 2.81
CA LEU A 43 -14.22 -15.65 3.88
C LEU A 43 -14.68 -16.37 5.14
N ASP A 44 -13.74 -17.07 5.77
CA ASP A 44 -13.95 -17.58 7.11
C ASP A 44 -14.33 -16.36 7.98
N THR A 45 -15.48 -16.41 8.68
CA THR A 45 -16.00 -15.28 9.47
C THR A 45 -15.28 -15.13 10.81
N LYS A 46 -14.39 -16.08 11.14
CA LYS A 46 -13.61 -16.11 12.39
C LYS A 46 -12.64 -14.92 12.56
N PRO A 47 -11.87 -14.49 11.53
CA PRO A 47 -10.93 -13.38 11.69
C PRO A 47 -11.64 -12.03 11.58
N ASN A 48 -11.31 -11.10 12.48
CA ASN A 48 -11.76 -9.71 12.36
C ASN A 48 -10.97 -8.99 11.25
N TYR A 49 -11.50 -8.97 10.03
CA TYR A 49 -10.86 -8.33 8.88
C TYR A 49 -10.69 -6.81 9.02
N TYR A 50 -11.47 -6.14 9.88
CA TYR A 50 -11.25 -4.73 10.19
C TYR A 50 -9.95 -4.54 10.97
N LEU A 51 -9.67 -5.43 11.93
CA LEU A 51 -8.39 -5.43 12.66
C LEU A 51 -7.22 -5.66 11.70
N ILE A 52 -7.33 -6.61 10.78
CA ILE A 52 -6.29 -6.88 9.78
C ILE A 52 -6.05 -5.65 8.89
N THR A 53 -7.12 -4.99 8.45
CA THR A 53 -7.02 -3.76 7.65
C THR A 53 -6.29 -2.66 8.41
N PHE A 54 -6.65 -2.46 9.68
CA PHE A 54 -6.00 -1.47 10.54
C PHE A 54 -4.52 -1.77 10.75
N LEU A 55 -4.19 -3.04 10.98
CA LEU A 55 -2.82 -3.53 11.07
C LEU A 55 -2.04 -3.27 9.78
N ALA A 56 -2.66 -3.52 8.62
CA ALA A 56 -2.06 -3.29 7.31
C ALA A 56 -1.67 -1.83 7.11
N VAL A 57 -2.54 -0.89 7.51
CA VAL A 57 -2.28 0.55 7.45
C VAL A 57 -1.12 0.93 8.37
N ILE A 58 -1.08 0.39 9.59
CA ILE A 58 0.02 0.64 10.54
C ILE A 58 1.33 0.11 9.95
N VAL A 59 1.38 -1.15 9.54
CA VAL A 59 2.60 -1.75 8.98
C VAL A 59 3.06 -1.00 7.73
N ALA A 60 2.13 -0.63 6.83
CA ALA A 60 2.44 0.16 5.65
C ALA A 60 3.08 1.51 6.03
N SER A 61 2.57 2.18 7.06
CA SER A 61 3.15 3.44 7.55
C SER A 61 4.62 3.28 7.97
N PHE A 62 4.96 2.17 8.64
CA PHE A 62 6.33 1.85 9.02
C PHE A 62 7.18 1.46 7.80
N ALA A 63 6.68 0.60 6.91
CA ALA A 63 7.37 0.19 5.69
C ALA A 63 7.70 1.40 4.78
N PHE A 64 6.76 2.32 4.61
CA PHE A 64 6.96 3.55 3.84
C PHE A 64 8.01 4.47 4.49
N ARG A 65 8.06 4.49 5.82
CA ARG A 65 9.08 5.25 6.54
C ARG A 65 10.47 4.64 6.38
N LEU A 66 10.59 3.31 6.49
CA LEU A 66 11.85 2.58 6.37
C LEU A 66 12.46 2.65 4.96
N VAL A 67 11.63 2.60 3.92
CA VAL A 67 12.10 2.64 2.52
C VAL A 67 12.47 4.06 2.05
N GLY A 68 12.24 5.10 2.87
CA GLY A 68 12.50 6.48 2.45
C GLY A 68 11.58 6.89 1.31
N PHE A 69 10.31 6.49 1.38
CA PHE A 69 9.31 6.61 0.31
C PHE A 69 8.98 8.05 -0.13
N TYR A 70 9.43 9.03 0.66
CA TYR A 70 9.17 10.45 0.49
C TYR A 70 10.45 11.28 0.35
N GLU A 71 11.57 10.66 0.02
CA GLU A 71 12.78 11.40 -0.32
C GLU A 71 12.57 12.25 -1.59
N PRO A 72 13.22 13.42 -1.70
CA PRO A 72 13.00 14.33 -2.82
C PRO A 72 13.27 13.66 -4.18
N TYR A 73 12.26 13.68 -5.06
CA TYR A 73 12.28 13.14 -6.43
C TYR A 73 13.32 13.78 -7.38
N ARG A 74 14.10 14.74 -6.91
CA ARG A 74 14.92 15.67 -7.72
C ARG A 74 16.05 14.99 -8.50
N LYS A 75 16.38 13.72 -8.22
CA LYS A 75 17.47 12.95 -8.88
C LYS A 75 17.16 11.47 -9.16
N GLN A 76 15.93 10.98 -8.91
CA GLN A 76 15.62 9.54 -9.02
C GLN A 76 15.09 9.19 -10.40
N ARG A 77 15.59 8.09 -10.99
CA ARG A 77 15.04 7.54 -12.23
C ARG A 77 13.70 6.86 -11.93
N PHE A 78 12.84 6.71 -12.94
CA PHE A 78 11.56 6.01 -12.79
C PHE A 78 11.72 4.58 -12.22
N HIS A 79 12.79 3.88 -12.62
CA HIS A 79 13.14 2.56 -12.07
C HIS A 79 13.43 2.58 -10.56
N ASP A 80 14.08 3.62 -10.05
CA ASP A 80 14.37 3.73 -8.61
C ASP A 80 13.08 3.93 -7.80
N ILE A 81 12.13 4.68 -8.38
CA ILE A 81 10.80 4.90 -7.80
C ILE A 81 10.03 3.59 -7.77
N ALA A 82 10.02 2.84 -8.87
CA ALA A 82 9.37 1.53 -8.95
C ALA A 82 9.98 0.52 -7.95
N LEU A 83 11.31 0.49 -7.81
CA LEU A 83 11.99 -0.35 -6.83
C LEU A 83 11.65 0.04 -5.39
N LYS A 84 11.52 1.35 -5.10
CA LYS A 84 11.05 1.81 -3.79
C LYS A 84 9.61 1.36 -3.52
N VAL A 85 8.71 1.52 -4.49
CA VAL A 85 7.31 1.01 -4.42
C VAL A 85 7.29 -0.48 -4.14
N PHE A 86 8.08 -1.26 -4.89
CA PHE A 86 8.16 -2.70 -4.69
C PHE A 86 8.67 -3.10 -3.30
N LYS A 87 9.77 -2.48 -2.83
CA LYS A 87 10.31 -2.71 -1.47
C LYS A 87 9.31 -2.34 -0.39
N ALA A 88 8.55 -1.26 -0.56
CA ALA A 88 7.54 -0.82 0.38
C ALA A 88 6.35 -1.79 0.46
N VAL A 89 5.86 -2.27 -0.69
CA VAL A 89 4.78 -3.27 -0.74
C VAL A 89 5.24 -4.58 -0.11
N LEU A 90 6.45 -5.04 -0.44
CA LEU A 90 7.04 -6.24 0.17
C LEU A 90 7.23 -6.07 1.68
N GLY A 91 7.73 -4.93 2.15
CA GLY A 91 7.86 -4.64 3.58
C GLY A 91 6.52 -4.61 4.29
N THR A 92 5.48 -4.09 3.63
CA THR A 92 4.11 -4.09 4.14
C THR A 92 3.58 -5.51 4.26
N LEU A 93 3.75 -6.34 3.23
CA LEU A 93 3.35 -7.75 3.25
C LEU A 93 4.08 -8.54 4.32
N ALA A 94 5.41 -8.45 4.35
CA ALA A 94 6.25 -9.18 5.30
C ALA A 94 5.91 -8.79 6.75
N GLY A 95 5.76 -7.50 7.03
CA GLY A 95 5.38 -7.03 8.36
C GLY A 95 3.97 -7.47 8.76
N LEU A 96 3.02 -7.47 7.82
CA LEU A 96 1.65 -7.88 8.10
C LEU A 96 1.60 -9.40 8.39
N VAL A 97 2.26 -10.22 7.57
CA VAL A 97 2.38 -11.67 7.82
C VAL A 97 3.06 -11.95 9.16
N PHE A 98 4.13 -11.21 9.49
CA PHE A 98 4.85 -11.35 10.75
C PHE A 98 3.96 -11.04 11.96
N ILE A 99 3.22 -9.93 11.94
CA ILE A 99 2.33 -9.59 13.06
C ILE A 99 1.17 -10.58 13.17
N LEU A 100 0.58 -11.02 12.06
CA LEU A 100 -0.49 -12.03 12.11
C LEU A 100 0.01 -13.36 12.68
N TYR A 101 1.26 -13.73 12.37
CA TYR A 101 1.92 -14.89 12.97
C TYR A 101 2.08 -14.72 14.48
N LEU A 102 2.57 -13.56 14.95
CA LEU A 102 2.68 -13.26 16.38
C LEU A 102 1.33 -13.31 17.10
N LEU A 103 0.29 -12.73 16.49
CA LEU A 103 -1.08 -12.74 17.02
C LEU A 103 -1.78 -14.10 16.87
N HIS A 104 -1.11 -15.11 16.31
CA HIS A 104 -1.66 -16.45 16.06
C HIS A 104 -2.99 -16.43 15.29
N VAL A 105 -3.18 -15.44 14.41
CA VAL A 105 -4.40 -15.30 13.60
C VAL A 105 -4.29 -16.25 12.41
N GLN A 106 -4.93 -17.41 12.53
CA GLN A 106 -5.01 -18.42 11.48
C GLN A 106 -6.32 -18.30 10.70
N GLY A 107 -6.33 -18.75 9.44
CA GLY A 107 -7.54 -18.76 8.59
C GLY A 107 -7.66 -17.59 7.59
N VAL A 108 -6.72 -16.64 7.60
CA VAL A 108 -6.67 -15.61 6.54
C VAL A 108 -6.15 -16.25 5.26
N SER A 109 -6.95 -16.27 4.20
CA SER A 109 -6.50 -16.95 2.97
C SER A 109 -5.33 -16.21 2.31
N ARG A 110 -4.29 -16.98 1.98
CA ARG A 110 -3.04 -16.49 1.36
C ARG A 110 -3.30 -15.70 0.08
N LEU A 111 -4.33 -16.10 -0.67
CA LEU A 111 -4.76 -15.42 -1.89
C LEU A 111 -5.22 -13.97 -1.63
N LEU A 112 -5.81 -13.69 -0.45
CA LEU A 112 -6.18 -12.32 -0.07
C LEU A 112 -4.95 -11.41 -0.01
N PHE A 113 -3.84 -11.89 0.56
CA PHE A 113 -2.60 -11.12 0.64
C PHE A 113 -1.99 -10.88 -0.74
N PHE A 114 -2.01 -11.88 -1.61
CA PHE A 114 -1.54 -11.72 -3.00
C PHE A 114 -2.36 -10.65 -3.74
N VAL A 115 -3.69 -10.74 -3.71
CA VAL A 115 -4.58 -9.77 -4.36
C VAL A 115 -4.40 -8.37 -3.77
N PHE A 116 -4.33 -8.27 -2.44
CA PHE A 116 -4.05 -7.01 -1.75
C PHE A 116 -2.73 -6.39 -2.21
N ALA A 117 -1.65 -7.17 -2.26
CA ALA A 117 -0.34 -6.68 -2.69
C ALA A 117 -0.33 -6.20 -4.14
N THR A 118 -0.97 -6.95 -5.05
CA THR A 118 -1.06 -6.58 -6.45
C THR A 118 -1.84 -5.27 -6.62
N ILE A 119 -3.01 -5.14 -5.97
CA ILE A 119 -3.82 -3.93 -6.01
C ILE A 119 -3.06 -2.74 -5.42
N LEU A 120 -2.42 -2.93 -4.26
CA LEU A 120 -1.64 -1.89 -3.60
C LEU A 120 -0.47 -1.42 -4.46
N LEU A 121 0.25 -2.36 -5.09
CA LEU A 121 1.36 -2.06 -5.98
C LEU A 121 0.90 -1.21 -7.17
N VAL A 122 -0.21 -1.58 -7.81
CA VAL A 122 -0.77 -0.84 -8.95
C VAL A 122 -1.21 0.56 -8.52
N LEU A 123 -1.93 0.70 -7.40
CA LEU A 123 -2.39 2.00 -6.90
C LEU A 123 -1.23 2.93 -6.53
N LEU A 124 -0.20 2.41 -5.86
CA LEU A 124 0.98 3.19 -5.51
C LEU A 124 1.80 3.59 -6.76
N LEU A 125 1.96 2.70 -7.73
CA LEU A 125 2.63 3.03 -8.99
C LEU A 125 1.87 4.11 -9.76
N LEU A 126 0.53 4.03 -9.83
CA LEU A 126 -0.30 5.05 -10.47
C LEU A 126 -0.17 6.39 -9.76
N SER A 127 -0.30 6.41 -8.43
CA SER A 127 -0.10 7.62 -7.60
C SER A 127 1.26 8.28 -7.89
N LYS A 128 2.35 7.49 -7.89
CA LYS A 128 3.69 8.02 -8.17
C LYS A 128 3.89 8.46 -9.62
N SER A 129 3.29 7.76 -10.58
CA SER A 129 3.36 8.13 -11.99
C SER A 129 2.68 9.47 -12.22
N VAL A 130 1.48 9.68 -11.66
CA VAL A 130 0.76 10.96 -11.73
C VAL A 130 1.57 12.08 -11.06
N ALA A 131 2.16 11.84 -9.89
CA ALA A 131 3.03 12.81 -9.24
C ALA A 131 4.27 13.15 -10.09
N TYR A 132 4.86 12.17 -10.75
CA TYR A 132 6.01 12.37 -11.64
C TYR A 132 5.63 13.20 -12.88
N TYR A 133 4.53 12.87 -13.55
CA TYR A 133 4.05 13.60 -14.73
C TYR A 133 3.63 15.03 -14.41
N THR A 134 2.94 15.26 -13.29
CA THR A 134 2.55 16.62 -12.87
C THR A 134 3.77 17.50 -12.55
N LEU A 135 4.80 16.93 -11.92
CA LEU A 135 6.09 17.60 -11.69
C LEU A 135 6.89 17.85 -12.98
N ALA A 136 6.81 16.94 -13.96
CA ALA A 136 7.43 17.13 -15.26
C ALA A 136 6.74 18.24 -16.06
N TYR A 137 5.41 18.30 -16.02
CA TYR A 137 4.62 19.33 -16.68
C TYR A 137 4.88 20.73 -16.12
N TYR A 138 5.00 20.87 -14.79
CA TYR A 138 5.31 22.16 -14.15
C TYR A 138 6.77 22.62 -14.31
N ARG A 139 7.64 21.76 -14.87
CA ARG A 139 9.05 22.05 -15.13
C ARG A 139 9.31 22.44 -16.60
N SER A 140 8.30 22.35 -17.46
CA SER A 140 8.30 22.89 -18.83
C SER A 140 7.71 24.28 -18.86
#